data_AF-A0A4Q3RU01-F1
#
_entry.id   AF-A0A4Q3RU01-F1
#
_cell.length_a   1.000
_cell.length_b   1.000
_cell.length_c   1.000
_cell.angle_alpha   90.00
_cell.angle_beta   90.00
_cell.angle_gamma   90.00
#
_symmetry.space_group_name_H-M   'P 1'
#
loop_
_entity.id
_entity.type
_entity.pdbx_description
1 polymer ?
#
loop_
_entity_poly.entity_id
_entity_poly.type
_entity_poly.pdbx_seq_one_letter_code
_entity_poly.pdbx_strand_id
1 'polypeptide(L)'
;MPIQRRSFVQLSALCAAAWAAGPAWAGSDAAKAAAAPAAPGPDAILALADFCLNTRYQDLPAEVVEATRIQILDTVAVALPAIRADGIRQLAEWSRAAGGKGEALVLGTTTRLPAESAARLNASMAAALEFDDTYEPSL
;
A
#
# COMPACT_ATOMS: atom_id res chain seq x y z
N MET A 1 -17.76 -36.63 -6.10
CA MET A 1 -19.22 -36.46 -6.09
C MET A 1 -19.56 -35.09 -6.65
N PRO A 2 -20.33 -34.96 -7.74
CA PRO A 2 -20.69 -33.65 -8.29
C PRO A 2 -21.74 -32.98 -7.40
N ILE A 3 -21.49 -31.74 -6.97
CA ILE A 3 -22.40 -30.96 -6.14
C ILE A 3 -23.65 -30.62 -6.97
N GLN A 4 -24.81 -31.11 -6.54
CA GLN A 4 -26.09 -30.82 -7.19
C GLN A 4 -26.62 -29.44 -6.78
N ARG A 5 -27.31 -28.75 -7.70
CA ARG A 5 -27.88 -27.41 -7.48
C ARG A 5 -28.76 -27.31 -6.21
N ARG A 6 -29.42 -28.41 -5.83
CA ARG A 6 -30.23 -28.49 -4.60
C ARG A 6 -29.38 -28.45 -3.33
N SER A 7 -28.22 -29.09 -3.34
CA SER A 7 -27.26 -29.09 -2.21
C SER A 7 -26.64 -27.71 -2.00
N PHE A 8 -26.42 -26.94 -3.08
CA PHE A 8 -25.93 -25.57 -3.01
C PHE A 8 -26.96 -24.62 -2.35
N VAL A 9 -28.24 -24.73 -2.72
CA VAL A 9 -29.30 -23.89 -2.15
C VAL A 9 -29.50 -24.18 -0.66
N GLN A 10 -29.47 -25.46 -0.25
CA GLN A 10 -29.57 -25.82 1.17
C GLN A 10 -28.39 -25.30 2.00
N LEU A 11 -27.17 -25.34 1.45
CA LEU A 11 -25.98 -24.80 2.11
C LEU A 11 -26.07 -23.26 2.28
N SER A 12 -26.57 -22.55 1.27
CA SER A 12 -26.75 -21.09 1.35
C SER A 12 -27.81 -20.65 2.37
N ALA A 13 -28.86 -21.45 2.58
CA ALA A 13 -29.90 -21.16 3.57
C ALA A 13 -29.41 -21.32 5.02
N LEU A 14 -28.49 -22.26 5.27
CA LEU A 14 -27.87 -22.46 6.58
C LEU A 14 -26.92 -21.32 6.96
N CYS A 15 -26.22 -20.72 6.00
CA CYS A 15 -25.36 -19.56 6.26
C CYS A 15 -26.16 -18.28 6.56
N ALA A 16 -27.35 -18.11 5.99
CA ALA A 16 -28.20 -16.94 6.25
C ALA A 16 -28.80 -16.92 7.67
N ALA A 17 -29.08 -18.10 8.25
CA ALA A 17 -29.59 -18.21 9.62
C ALA A 17 -28.52 -17.89 10.70
N ALA A 18 -27.24 -18.08 10.37
CA ALA A 18 -26.12 -17.73 11.27
C ALA A 18 -25.87 -16.21 11.37
N TRP A 19 -26.49 -15.40 10.51
CA TRP A 19 -26.39 -13.93 10.55
C TRP A 19 -27.45 -13.27 11.45
N ALA A 20 -28.55 -13.97 11.75
CA ALA A 20 -29.64 -13.44 12.57
C ALA A 20 -29.39 -13.61 14.09
N ALA A 21 -28.57 -14.59 14.48
CA ALA A 21 -28.02 -14.68 15.82
C ALA A 21 -26.62 -14.06 15.78
N GLY A 22 -26.55 -12.74 15.99
CA GLY A 22 -25.30 -11.99 15.98
C GLY A 22 -24.20 -12.68 16.80
N PRO A 23 -22.92 -12.45 16.48
CA PRO A 23 -21.84 -13.22 17.07
C PRO A 23 -21.86 -13.12 18.60
N ALA A 24 -21.76 -14.24 19.31
CA ALA A 24 -21.69 -14.28 20.77
C ALA A 24 -20.42 -13.62 21.35
N TRP A 25 -19.51 -13.12 20.49
CA TRP A 25 -18.37 -12.29 20.87
C TRP A 25 -18.69 -10.78 20.85
N ALA A 26 -19.92 -10.37 20.52
CA ALA A 26 -20.42 -9.00 20.66
C ALA A 26 -20.54 -8.65 22.16
N GLY A 27 -19.39 -8.55 22.81
CA GLY A 27 -19.18 -8.08 24.15
C GLY A 27 -19.58 -6.61 24.27
N SER A 28 -19.97 -6.27 25.47
CA SER A 28 -20.67 -5.09 25.93
C SER A 28 -19.83 -3.80 25.89
N ASP A 29 -19.54 -3.28 24.70
CA ASP A 29 -19.03 -1.91 24.52
C ASP A 29 -19.98 -1.01 23.69
N ALA A 30 -21.22 -1.46 23.47
CA ALA A 30 -22.28 -0.69 22.80
C ALA A 30 -22.87 0.44 23.67
N ALA A 31 -22.09 1.00 24.60
CA ALA A 31 -22.50 2.11 25.45
C ALA A 31 -21.43 3.22 25.57
N LYS A 32 -20.52 3.35 24.59
CA LYS A 32 -19.89 4.66 24.37
C LYS A 32 -20.93 5.51 23.66
N ALA A 33 -21.72 6.24 24.45
CA ALA A 33 -22.76 7.16 24.00
C ALA A 33 -22.28 7.89 22.75
N ALA A 34 -23.00 7.71 21.65
CA ALA A 34 -22.76 8.45 20.42
C ALA A 34 -22.90 9.94 20.77
N ALA A 35 -21.75 10.59 20.96
CA ALA A 35 -21.69 12.03 21.06
C ALA A 35 -22.42 12.61 19.83
N ALA A 36 -23.22 13.65 20.03
CA ALA A 36 -23.76 14.42 18.92
C ALA A 36 -22.63 14.70 17.92
N PRO A 37 -22.88 14.62 16.59
CA PRO A 37 -21.83 14.84 15.62
C PRO A 37 -21.17 16.17 15.95
N ALA A 38 -19.88 16.11 16.30
CA ALA A 38 -19.08 17.30 16.51
C ALA A 38 -19.27 18.18 15.26
N ALA A 39 -19.38 19.50 15.46
CA ALA A 39 -19.35 20.43 14.34
C ALA A 39 -18.20 20.01 13.40
N PRO A 40 -18.41 19.94 12.07
CA PRO A 40 -17.44 19.35 11.17
C PRO A 40 -16.08 20.00 11.45
N GLY A 41 -15.14 19.18 11.92
CA GLY A 41 -13.78 19.61 12.12
C GLY A 41 -13.21 20.13 10.79
N PRO A 42 -12.10 20.87 10.82
CA PRO A 42 -11.43 21.27 9.59
C PRO A 42 -11.29 20.06 8.65
N ASP A 43 -11.61 20.26 7.37
CA ASP A 43 -11.55 19.21 6.37
C ASP A 43 -10.13 18.64 6.33
N ALA A 44 -9.98 17.38 6.72
CA ALA A 44 -8.68 16.74 6.83
C ALA A 44 -7.95 16.65 5.48
N ILE A 45 -8.69 16.57 4.37
CA ILE A 45 -8.11 16.56 3.02
C ILE A 45 -7.52 17.94 2.73
N LEU A 46 -8.23 19.02 3.06
CA LEU A 46 -7.72 20.38 2.88
C LEU A 46 -6.51 20.63 3.77
N ALA A 47 -6.54 20.20 5.03
CA ALA A 47 -5.40 20.32 5.94
C ALA A 47 -4.16 19.58 5.42
N LEU A 48 -4.32 18.37 4.88
CA LEU A 48 -3.22 17.61 4.28
C LEU A 48 -2.69 18.27 2.99
N ALA A 49 -3.60 18.75 2.12
CA ALA A 49 -3.22 19.46 0.90
C ALA A 49 -2.42 20.73 1.23
N ASP A 50 -2.88 21.53 2.19
CA ASP A 50 -2.21 22.73 2.65
C ASP A 50 -0.83 22.42 3.24
N PHE A 51 -0.72 21.36 4.03
CA PHE A 51 0.58 20.89 4.56
C PHE A 51 1.55 20.52 3.42
N CYS A 52 1.11 19.71 2.46
CA CYS A 52 1.94 19.27 1.33
C CYS A 52 2.38 20.42 0.42
N LEU A 53 1.52 21.43 0.21
CA LEU A 53 1.81 22.56 -0.67
C LEU A 53 2.74 23.61 -0.02
N ASN A 54 2.69 23.76 1.31
CA ASN A 54 3.40 24.84 2.00
C ASN A 54 4.66 24.39 2.75
N THR A 55 4.80 23.09 3.06
CA THR A 55 6.01 22.55 3.69
C THR A 55 7.21 22.67 2.75
N ARG A 56 8.30 23.24 3.24
CA ARG A 56 9.58 23.30 2.54
C ARG A 56 10.61 22.49 3.33
N TYR A 57 11.70 22.14 2.65
CA TYR A 57 12.77 21.34 3.25
C TYR A 57 13.32 21.90 4.57
N GLN A 58 13.44 23.22 4.67
CA GLN A 58 13.94 23.91 5.86
C GLN A 58 12.98 23.86 7.07
N ASP A 59 11.69 23.56 6.83
CA ASP A 59 10.69 23.39 7.90
C ASP A 59 10.77 21.99 8.52
N LEU A 60 11.52 21.06 7.91
CA LEU A 60 11.62 19.68 8.37
C LEU A 60 12.53 19.57 9.61
N PRO A 61 12.10 18.87 10.68
CA PRO A 61 12.97 18.56 11.81
C PRO A 61 14.20 17.78 11.36
N ALA A 62 15.36 18.05 11.99
CA ALA A 62 16.63 17.45 11.58
C ALA A 62 16.61 15.92 11.68
N GLU A 63 15.93 15.39 12.70
CA GLU A 63 15.73 13.96 12.91
C GLU A 63 14.89 13.30 11.81
N VAL A 64 13.90 14.01 11.25
CA VAL A 64 13.08 13.51 10.13
C VAL A 64 13.94 13.43 8.88
N VAL A 65 14.74 14.46 8.60
CA VAL A 65 15.66 14.47 7.45
C VAL A 65 16.65 13.30 7.52
N GLU A 66 17.21 13.04 8.71
CA GLU A 66 18.17 11.95 8.90
C GLU A 66 17.51 10.58 8.75
N ALA A 67 16.33 10.38 9.36
CA ALA A 67 15.57 9.13 9.19
C ALA A 67 15.21 8.88 7.72
N THR A 68 14.73 9.90 7.00
CA THR A 68 14.40 9.77 5.57
C THR A 68 15.63 9.46 4.72
N ARG A 69 16.81 10.01 5.04
CA ARG A 69 18.05 9.67 4.33
C ARG A 69 18.36 8.17 4.45
N ILE A 70 18.20 7.62 5.65
CA ILE A 70 18.43 6.19 5.93
C ILE A 70 17.40 5.35 5.16
N GLN A 71 16.12 5.73 5.18
CA GLN A 71 15.06 5.02 4.45
C GLN A 71 15.28 5.02 2.94
N ILE A 72 15.71 6.15 2.35
CA ILE A 72 16.05 6.21 0.92
C ILE A 72 17.20 5.25 0.60
N LEU A 73 18.23 5.22 1.45
CA LEU A 73 19.37 4.32 1.27
C LEU A 73 18.93 2.84 1.36
N ASP A 74 18.12 2.52 2.37
CA ASP A 74 17.57 1.18 2.59
C ASP A 74 16.75 0.71 1.38
N THR A 75 15.80 1.52 0.93
CA THR A 75 14.96 1.22 -0.25
C THR A 75 15.81 0.89 -1.48
N VAL A 76 16.88 1.65 -1.73
CA VAL A 76 17.79 1.37 -2.85
C VAL A 76 18.58 0.08 -2.61
N ALA A 77 19.04 -0.17 -1.39
CA ALA A 77 19.79 -1.36 -1.04
C ALA A 77 18.97 -2.65 -1.21
N VAL A 78 17.69 -2.65 -0.80
CA VAL A 78 16.81 -3.82 -0.89
C VAL A 78 16.27 -4.05 -2.31
N ALA A 79 16.12 -2.99 -3.10
CA ALA A 79 15.66 -3.10 -4.49
C ALA A 79 16.70 -3.78 -5.42
N LEU A 80 17.99 -3.54 -5.20
CA LEU A 80 19.04 -4.01 -6.13
C LEU A 80 19.13 -5.56 -6.24
N PRO A 81 19.09 -6.34 -5.15
CA PRO A 81 19.06 -7.80 -5.21
C PRO A 81 17.85 -8.37 -5.97
N ALA A 82 16.72 -7.65 -5.98
CA ALA A 82 15.49 -8.09 -6.63
C ALA A 82 15.52 -8.05 -8.17
N ILE A 83 16.56 -7.46 -8.78
CA ILE A 83 16.67 -7.28 -10.24
C ILE A 83 16.51 -8.58 -11.06
N ARG A 84 16.81 -9.74 -10.44
CA ARG A 84 16.69 -11.06 -11.07
C ARG A 84 15.47 -11.86 -10.62
N ALA A 85 14.60 -11.32 -9.77
CA ALA A 85 13.37 -11.98 -9.38
C ALA A 85 12.46 -12.15 -10.61
N ASP A 86 11.80 -13.31 -10.71
CA ASP A 86 11.04 -13.66 -11.93
C ASP A 86 9.92 -12.65 -12.24
N GLY A 87 9.18 -12.20 -11.23
CA GLY A 87 8.15 -11.17 -11.39
C GLY A 87 8.71 -9.84 -11.87
N ILE A 88 9.89 -9.44 -11.38
CA ILE A 88 10.58 -8.21 -11.79
C ILE A 88 11.05 -8.30 -13.24
N ARG A 89 11.62 -9.45 -13.64
CA ARG A 89 12.03 -9.67 -15.03
C ARG A 89 10.85 -9.54 -15.99
N GLN A 90 9.72 -10.17 -15.67
CA GLN A 90 8.49 -10.10 -16.47
C GLN A 90 7.95 -8.68 -16.56
N LEU A 91 7.93 -7.95 -15.43
CA LEU A 91 7.48 -6.56 -15.39
C LEU A 91 8.41 -5.64 -16.20
N ALA A 92 9.73 -5.87 -16.17
CA ALA A 92 10.70 -5.13 -16.95
C ALA A 92 10.55 -5.38 -18.46
N GLU A 93 10.35 -6.65 -18.87
CA GLU A 93 10.08 -7.02 -20.26
C GLU A 93 8.79 -6.35 -20.77
N TRP A 94 7.71 -6.42 -19.98
CA TRP A 94 6.45 -5.76 -20.32
C TRP A 94 6.59 -4.24 -20.42
N SER A 95 7.26 -3.60 -19.45
CA SER A 95 7.44 -2.15 -19.44
C SER A 95 8.29 -1.65 -20.60
N ARG A 96 9.28 -2.45 -21.06
CA ARG A 96 10.03 -2.14 -22.29
C ARG A 96 9.17 -2.29 -23.55
N ALA A 97 8.35 -3.35 -23.61
CA ALA A 97 7.46 -3.59 -24.75
C ALA A 97 6.37 -2.51 -24.88
N ALA A 98 5.90 -1.95 -23.76
CA ALA A 98 4.98 -0.82 -23.76
C ALA A 98 5.59 0.45 -24.38
N GLY A 99 6.93 0.59 -24.35
CA GLY A 99 7.66 1.68 -24.99
C GLY A 99 7.49 3.03 -24.29
N GLY A 100 7.78 4.11 -25.02
CA GLY A 100 7.71 5.49 -24.52
C GLY A 100 9.08 6.15 -24.30
N LYS A 101 9.05 7.38 -23.80
CA LYS A 101 10.25 8.20 -23.61
C LYS A 101 11.04 7.77 -22.37
N GLY A 102 12.35 7.57 -22.50
CA GLY A 102 13.23 7.19 -21.39
C GLY A 102 13.54 8.32 -20.41
N GLU A 103 12.60 8.66 -19.54
CA GLU A 103 12.68 9.81 -18.62
C GLU A 103 13.40 9.48 -17.31
N ALA A 104 13.21 8.27 -16.79
CA ALA A 104 13.77 7.83 -15.51
C ALA A 104 14.50 6.48 -15.62
N LEU A 105 15.42 6.24 -14.69
CA LEU A 105 16.29 5.06 -14.64
C LEU A 105 15.63 3.92 -13.86
N VAL A 106 15.79 2.69 -14.33
CA VAL A 106 15.56 1.48 -13.54
C VAL A 106 16.81 1.17 -12.71
N LEU A 107 16.67 1.14 -11.39
CA LEU A 107 17.79 0.99 -10.45
C LEU A 107 18.62 -0.27 -10.76
N GLY A 108 19.94 -0.15 -10.68
CA GLY A 108 20.86 -1.26 -10.97
C GLY A 108 21.01 -1.62 -12.45
N THR A 109 20.48 -0.81 -13.37
CA THR A 109 20.59 -1.04 -14.82
C THR A 109 21.01 0.22 -15.59
N THR A 110 21.18 0.10 -16.90
CA THR A 110 21.28 1.22 -17.85
C THR A 110 19.95 1.52 -18.55
N THR A 111 18.86 0.84 -18.17
CA THR A 111 17.55 0.98 -18.83
C THR A 111 16.85 2.24 -18.36
N ARG A 112 16.33 3.02 -19.31
CA ARG A 112 15.45 4.16 -19.05
C ARG A 112 14.07 3.90 -19.62
N LEU A 113 13.04 4.24 -18.85
CA LEU A 113 11.62 4.08 -19.16
C LEU A 113 10.87 5.40 -18.91
N PRO A 114 9.60 5.52 -19.35
CA PRO A 114 8.72 6.59 -18.88
C PRO A 114 8.73 6.66 -17.36
N ALA A 115 8.63 7.86 -16.79
CA ALA A 115 8.82 8.08 -15.35
C ALA A 115 7.92 7.18 -14.49
N GLU A 116 6.65 7.04 -14.88
CA GLU A 116 5.67 6.16 -14.22
C GLU A 116 6.12 4.69 -14.23
N SER A 117 6.58 4.19 -15.38
CA SER A 117 6.94 2.78 -15.53
C SER A 117 8.26 2.45 -14.84
N ALA A 118 9.22 3.37 -14.82
CA ALA A 118 10.43 3.24 -14.01
C ALA A 118 10.10 3.25 -12.51
N ALA A 119 9.21 4.15 -12.06
CA ALA A 119 8.77 4.21 -10.66
C ALA A 119 8.08 2.90 -10.24
N ARG A 120 7.14 2.40 -11.05
CA ARG A 120 6.47 1.11 -10.80
C ARG A 120 7.47 -0.04 -10.67
N LEU A 121 8.41 -0.15 -11.61
CA LEU A 121 9.40 -1.22 -11.59
C LEU A 121 10.35 -1.11 -10.39
N ASN A 122 10.86 0.08 -10.08
CA ASN A 122 11.73 0.30 -8.91
C ASN A 122 11.00 0.02 -7.58
N ALA A 123 9.73 0.42 -7.46
CA ALA A 123 8.92 0.13 -6.28
C ALA A 123 8.62 -1.37 -6.15
N SER A 124 8.28 -2.04 -7.26
CA SER A 124 8.10 -3.50 -7.26
C SER A 124 9.39 -4.21 -6.84
N MET A 125 10.56 -3.73 -7.29
CA MET A 125 11.85 -4.29 -6.88
C MET A 125 12.09 -4.14 -5.37
N ALA A 126 11.78 -2.98 -4.79
CA ALA A 126 11.97 -2.74 -3.36
C ALA A 126 11.18 -3.74 -2.49
N ALA A 127 9.93 -4.04 -2.88
CA ALA A 127 9.05 -4.95 -2.14
C ALA A 127 9.23 -6.44 -2.52
N ALA A 128 9.93 -6.78 -3.61
CA ALA A 128 9.89 -8.13 -4.17
C ALA A 128 10.49 -9.23 -3.29
N LEU A 129 11.37 -8.87 -2.35
CA LEU A 129 12.08 -9.81 -1.48
C LEU A 129 11.65 -9.72 -0.01
N GLU A 130 10.69 -8.84 0.32
CA GLU A 130 10.21 -8.61 1.70
C GLU A 130 11.37 -8.24 2.66
N PHE A 131 12.26 -7.35 2.20
CA PHE A 131 13.39 -6.82 2.98
C PHE A 131 13.30 -5.32 3.25
N ASP A 132 12.32 -4.64 2.66
CA ASP A 132 12.07 -3.22 2.90
C ASP A 132 11.67 -2.95 4.36
N ASP A 133 11.77 -1.68 4.74
CA ASP A 133 11.46 -1.24 6.08
C ASP A 133 9.98 -1.47 6.41
N THR A 134 9.73 -1.88 7.66
CA THR A 134 8.37 -1.92 8.19
C THR A 134 8.11 -0.64 8.96
N TYR A 135 6.95 -0.04 8.71
CA TYR A 135 6.42 1.02 9.56
C TYR A 135 5.30 0.45 10.42
N GLU A 136 5.55 0.31 11.71
CA GLU A 136 4.54 -0.10 12.68
C GLU A 136 4.10 1.11 13.51
N PRO A 137 3.06 1.86 13.09
CA PRO A 137 2.28 2.68 13.99
C PRO A 137 1.18 1.77 14.57
N SER A 138 1.58 0.77 15.35
CA SER A 138 0.62 -0.06 16.07
C SER A 138 -0.03 0.77 17.16
N LEU A 139 -1.37 0.80 17.17
CA LEU A 139 -2.19 1.31 18.27
C LEU A 139 -1.70 0.84 19.65
#